data_AF-A0A7Y1MQP0-F1
#
_entry.id   AF-A0A7Y1MQP0-F1
#
_cell.length_a   1.000
_cell.length_b   1.000
_cell.length_c   1.000
_cell.angle_alpha   90.00
_cell.angle_beta   90.00
_cell.angle_gamma   90.00
#
_symmetry.space_group_name_H-M   'P 1'
#
loop_
_entity.id
_entity.type
_entity.pdbx_description
1 polymer ?
#
loop_
_entity_poly.entity_id
_entity_poly.type
_entity_poly.pdbx_seq_one_letter_code
_entity_poly.pdbx_strand_id
1 'polypeptide(L)'
;MKSQDIVILFKLISLNLQTRGERVKKRNFTASLDHDEAMDRVPIDSQDYLDRFLDLRMTGNIEKVDLSQGQRWEGWEDIEEDATPPNMESYSVRALAASLALSKSEVSNSLNRCRDIGLIHTDRLSGLPIVRAQALLDFVKYGVRYVFPAKPGAIVRGIPTAFAAPIMAGKVLTGGDLIPVWPDAYGKNKGQAIAPLYKTVPGAVKKDELLYHFLALVDAIRIGGPRETKVADAMLREWIL
;
A
#
# COMPACT_ATOMS: atom_id res chain seq x y z
N MET A 1 -18.55 9.45 3.92
CA MET A 1 -17.59 8.66 3.12
C MET A 1 -17.85 7.17 3.34
N LYS A 2 -17.81 6.36 2.30
CA LYS A 2 -17.95 4.89 2.35
C LYS A 2 -16.60 4.22 2.06
N SER A 3 -16.47 2.92 2.29
CA SER A 3 -15.17 2.26 2.15
C SER A 3 -14.67 2.14 0.71
N GLN A 4 -15.58 2.00 -0.27
CA GLN A 4 -15.21 2.05 -1.69
C GLN A 4 -14.65 3.42 -2.12
N ASP A 5 -15.00 4.49 -1.40
CA ASP A 5 -14.50 5.84 -1.69
C ASP A 5 -12.98 5.89 -1.50
N ILE A 6 -12.46 5.26 -0.44
CA ILE A 6 -11.03 5.17 -0.17
C ILE A 6 -10.30 4.40 -1.29
N VAL A 7 -10.88 3.27 -1.73
CA VAL A 7 -10.29 2.45 -2.80
C VAL A 7 -10.20 3.25 -4.11
N ILE A 8 -11.24 4.00 -4.46
CA ILE A 8 -11.24 4.86 -5.66
C ILE A 8 -10.20 5.98 -5.54
N LEU A 9 -10.07 6.62 -4.36
CA LEU A 9 -9.08 7.67 -4.16
C LEU A 9 -7.64 7.15 -4.34
N PHE A 10 -7.30 6.00 -3.74
CA PHE A 10 -5.98 5.39 -3.95
C PHE A 10 -5.76 4.93 -5.39
N LYS A 11 -6.81 4.49 -6.10
CA LYS A 11 -6.71 4.19 -7.53
C LYS A 11 -6.39 5.41 -8.37
N LEU A 12 -7.01 6.55 -8.09
CA LEU A 12 -6.71 7.81 -8.77
C LEU A 12 -5.27 8.27 -8.52
N ILE A 13 -4.77 8.11 -7.29
CA ILE A 13 -3.37 8.38 -6.95
C ILE A 13 -2.43 7.43 -7.71
N SER A 14 -2.73 6.13 -7.74
CA SER A 14 -1.96 5.14 -8.51
C SER A 14 -1.87 5.53 -9.98
N LEU A 15 -3.00 5.86 -10.62
CA LEU A 15 -3.03 6.29 -12.02
C LEU A 15 -2.16 7.54 -12.26
N ASN A 16 -2.21 8.52 -11.36
CA ASN A 16 -1.41 9.74 -11.48
C ASN A 16 0.10 9.43 -11.40
N LEU A 17 0.52 8.64 -10.41
CA LEU A 17 1.93 8.25 -10.25
C LEU A 17 2.45 7.42 -11.44
N GLN A 18 1.61 6.54 -11.99
CA GLN A 18 1.94 5.77 -13.20
C GLN A 18 2.09 6.69 -14.42
N THR A 19 1.23 7.69 -14.61
CA THR A 19 1.37 8.66 -15.72
C THR A 19 2.64 9.51 -15.63
N ARG A 20 3.16 9.76 -14.42
CA ARG A 20 4.42 10.50 -14.20
C ARG A 20 5.67 9.65 -14.39
N GLY A 21 5.54 8.34 -14.63
CA GLY A 21 6.67 7.41 -14.77
C GLY A 21 7.42 7.18 -13.45
N GLU A 22 6.83 7.53 -12.30
CA GLU A 22 7.48 7.46 -10.99
C GLU A 22 7.61 6.02 -10.45
N ARG A 23 6.97 5.06 -11.13
CA ARG A 23 6.99 3.61 -10.83
C ARG A 23 8.39 3.02 -10.66
N VAL A 24 9.41 3.61 -11.30
CA VAL A 24 10.79 3.09 -11.32
C VAL A 24 11.69 3.78 -10.28
N LYS A 25 11.40 5.02 -9.86
CA LYS A 25 12.33 5.84 -9.06
C LYS A 25 12.24 5.59 -7.55
N LYS A 26 11.06 5.26 -7.01
CA LYS A 26 10.83 5.11 -5.56
C LYS A 26 10.99 3.66 -5.04
N ARG A 27 11.63 2.76 -5.79
CA ARG A 27 11.93 1.38 -5.33
C ARG A 27 12.93 1.30 -4.16
N ASN A 28 13.57 2.41 -3.82
CA ASN A 28 14.52 2.52 -2.72
C ASN A 28 13.89 3.37 -1.61
N PHE A 29 13.65 2.77 -0.44
CA PHE A 29 13.11 3.47 0.72
C PHE A 29 14.19 3.66 1.79
N THR A 30 14.35 4.90 2.28
CA THR A 30 15.21 5.22 3.42
C THR A 30 14.39 5.15 4.71
N ALA A 31 14.55 4.06 5.48
CA ALA A 31 13.99 4.00 6.83
C ALA A 31 15.03 4.52 7.82
N SER A 32 14.67 5.50 8.65
CA SER A 32 15.42 5.82 9.86
C SER A 32 15.14 4.74 10.91
N LEU A 33 16.11 3.86 11.17
CA LEU A 33 16.08 2.91 12.29
C LEU A 33 16.81 3.53 13.48
N ASP A 34 16.28 3.35 14.68
CA ASP A 34 16.94 3.80 15.90
C ASP A 34 18.24 2.97 16.13
N HIS A 35 19.29 3.60 16.66
CA HIS A 35 20.65 3.04 16.74
C HIS A 35 20.71 1.66 17.43
N ASP A 36 19.92 1.49 18.49
CA ASP A 36 19.85 0.25 19.27
C ASP A 36 19.18 -0.89 18.47
N GLU A 37 18.25 -0.59 17.56
CA GLU A 37 17.56 -1.58 16.74
C GLU A 37 18.39 -2.08 15.55
N ALA A 38 19.35 -1.28 15.08
CA ALA A 38 20.32 -1.71 14.06
C ALA A 38 21.37 -2.69 14.63
N MET A 39 21.71 -2.52 15.91
CA MET A 39 22.74 -3.31 16.60
C MET A 39 22.32 -4.76 16.88
N ASP A 40 21.04 -5.02 17.16
CA ASP A 40 20.50 -6.36 17.45
C ASP A 40 20.32 -7.25 16.20
N ARG A 41 20.47 -6.69 14.99
CA ARG A 41 20.18 -7.37 13.72
C ARG A 41 21.37 -8.05 13.05
N VAL A 42 22.58 -7.93 13.60
CA VAL A 42 23.80 -8.42 12.94
C VAL A 42 24.37 -9.64 13.70
N PRO A 43 24.63 -10.78 13.04
CA PRO A 43 25.28 -11.95 13.66
C PRO A 43 26.78 -11.71 13.88
N ILE A 44 27.25 -11.81 15.13
CA ILE A 44 28.54 -11.29 15.68
C ILE A 44 29.84 -11.73 14.98
N ASP A 45 29.80 -12.60 13.96
CA ASP A 45 31.01 -13.21 13.41
C ASP A 45 31.10 -13.08 11.89
N SER A 46 31.65 -11.95 11.40
CA SER A 46 32.27 -11.78 10.07
C SER A 46 32.93 -10.42 9.94
N GLN A 47 33.99 -10.30 9.13
CA GLN A 47 34.63 -9.03 8.72
C GLN A 47 33.63 -7.95 8.24
N ASP A 48 32.47 -8.36 7.71
CA ASP A 48 31.31 -7.53 7.31
C ASP A 48 30.77 -6.62 8.43
N TYR A 49 31.01 -6.97 9.69
CA TYR A 49 30.60 -6.18 10.85
C TYR A 49 31.33 -4.83 10.90
N LEU A 50 32.63 -4.81 10.60
CA LEU A 50 33.45 -3.61 10.72
C LEU A 50 33.23 -2.64 9.56
N ASP A 51 33.03 -3.16 8.36
CA ASP A 51 32.71 -2.35 7.18
C ASP A 51 31.31 -1.72 7.31
N ARG A 52 30.31 -2.48 7.79
CA ARG A 52 28.98 -1.93 8.10
C ARG A 52 29.02 -0.94 9.28
N PHE A 53 29.82 -1.20 10.30
CA PHE A 53 29.96 -0.31 11.47
C PHE A 53 30.52 1.07 11.09
N LEU A 54 31.44 1.11 10.13
CA LEU A 54 32.00 2.37 9.61
C LEU A 54 30.99 3.11 8.73
N ASP A 55 30.24 2.41 7.88
CA ASP A 55 29.19 3.02 7.05
C ASP A 55 28.02 3.59 7.87
N LEU A 56 27.60 2.91 8.95
CA LEU A 56 26.55 3.39 9.86
C LEU A 56 26.95 4.66 10.62
N ARG A 57 28.22 4.79 11.02
CA ARG A 57 28.74 6.04 11.64
C ARG A 57 28.86 7.19 10.64
N MET A 58 29.15 6.89 9.38
CA MET A 58 29.35 7.89 8.32
C MET A 58 28.04 8.43 7.74
N THR A 59 26.96 7.63 7.74
CA THR A 59 25.70 7.97 7.05
C THR A 59 24.52 8.36 7.96
N GLY A 60 24.68 8.27 9.29
CA GLY A 60 23.64 8.68 10.24
C GLY A 60 22.36 7.85 10.10
N ASN A 61 22.38 6.60 10.57
CA ASN A 61 21.19 5.75 10.80
C ASN A 61 20.15 5.69 9.66
N ILE A 62 20.58 5.65 8.40
CA ILE A 62 19.69 5.47 7.25
C ILE A 62 20.02 4.16 6.55
N GLU A 63 19.22 3.12 6.77
CA GLU A 63 19.28 1.92 5.92
C GLU A 63 18.41 2.13 4.67
N LYS A 64 19.08 2.16 3.50
CA LYS A 64 18.42 2.01 2.20
C LYS A 64 18.07 0.55 2.02
N VAL A 65 16.79 0.21 2.12
CA VAL A 65 16.32 -1.14 1.76
C VAL A 65 15.94 -1.11 0.29
N ASP A 66 16.69 -1.87 -0.51
CA ASP A 66 16.43 -2.10 -1.92
C ASP A 66 15.36 -3.20 -2.05
N LEU A 67 14.23 -2.89 -2.71
CA LEU A 67 13.16 -3.85 -3.00
C LEU A 67 13.57 -4.91 -4.05
N SER A 68 14.83 -4.93 -4.51
CA SER A 68 15.29 -5.74 -5.64
C SER A 68 15.62 -7.21 -5.34
N GLN A 69 15.82 -7.63 -4.08
CA GLN A 69 16.20 -9.01 -3.79
C GLN A 69 15.05 -9.84 -3.20
N GLY A 70 14.25 -10.44 -4.10
CA GLY A 70 13.78 -11.82 -3.90
C GLY A 70 12.29 -12.10 -3.78
N GLN A 71 11.39 -11.10 -3.65
CA GLN A 71 9.95 -11.35 -3.66
C GLN A 71 9.26 -10.66 -4.82
N ARG A 72 8.82 -11.45 -5.81
CA ARG A 72 7.81 -11.02 -6.79
C ARG A 72 6.59 -10.52 -5.99
N TRP A 73 6.16 -9.29 -6.24
CA TRP A 73 4.95 -8.70 -5.64
C TRP A 73 3.68 -9.54 -5.90
N GLU A 74 3.73 -10.42 -6.91
CA GLU A 74 2.70 -11.38 -7.30
C GLU A 74 2.59 -12.57 -6.33
N GLY A 75 1.72 -12.41 -5.33
CA GLY A 75 1.28 -13.48 -4.43
C GLY A 75 0.25 -14.45 -5.03
N TRP A 76 0.09 -14.52 -6.36
CA TRP A 76 -0.94 -15.29 -7.09
C TRP A 76 -0.36 -15.94 -8.37
N GLU A 77 -1.04 -16.96 -8.92
CA GLU A 77 -0.72 -17.58 -10.22
C GLU A 77 -1.50 -16.85 -11.33
N ASP A 78 -0.82 -16.54 -12.44
CA ASP A 78 -1.18 -15.49 -13.38
C ASP A 78 -2.51 -15.70 -14.14
N ILE A 79 -3.25 -14.60 -14.32
CA ILE A 79 -4.03 -14.36 -15.54
C ILE A 79 -3.32 -13.20 -16.22
N GLU A 80 -2.65 -13.47 -17.34
CA GLU A 80 -1.99 -12.45 -18.16
C GLU A 80 -3.04 -11.42 -18.63
N GLU A 81 -2.99 -10.21 -18.08
CA GLU A 81 -3.69 -9.05 -18.62
C GLU A 81 -2.61 -8.01 -18.94
N ASP A 82 -2.39 -7.76 -20.23
CA ASP A 82 -1.36 -6.87 -20.77
C ASP A 82 -1.56 -5.44 -20.20
N ALA A 83 -0.66 -5.00 -19.32
CA ALA A 83 -0.79 -3.74 -18.60
C ALA A 83 -0.54 -2.54 -19.54
N THR A 84 -1.60 -2.08 -20.20
CA THR A 84 -1.56 -0.88 -21.03
C THR A 84 -1.21 0.33 -20.16
N PRO A 85 -0.25 1.19 -20.56
CA PRO A 85 0.07 2.39 -19.79
C PRO A 85 -1.18 3.27 -19.62
N PRO A 86 -1.39 3.87 -18.45
CA PRO A 86 -2.59 4.65 -18.20
C PRO A 86 -2.64 5.87 -19.12
N ASN A 87 -3.82 6.10 -19.67
CA ASN A 87 -4.13 7.22 -20.55
C ASN A 87 -5.33 8.01 -19.99
N MET A 88 -5.80 8.99 -20.74
CA MET A 88 -6.94 9.82 -20.32
C MET A 88 -8.23 9.00 -20.12
N GLU A 89 -8.43 7.92 -20.90
CA GLU A 89 -9.58 7.03 -20.75
C GLU A 89 -9.53 6.19 -19.46
N SER A 90 -8.35 5.97 -18.89
CA SER A 90 -8.18 5.24 -17.62
C SER A 90 -8.89 5.92 -16.44
N TYR A 91 -9.13 7.24 -16.52
CA TYR A 91 -9.86 8.02 -15.52
C TYR A 91 -11.38 8.01 -15.73
N SER A 92 -11.86 7.44 -16.84
CA SER A 92 -13.29 7.37 -17.13
C SER A 92 -14.01 6.46 -16.11
N VAL A 93 -15.29 6.74 -15.85
CA VAL A 93 -16.14 5.90 -14.99
C VAL A 93 -16.12 4.44 -15.44
N ARG A 94 -16.09 4.20 -16.77
CA ARG A 94 -16.03 2.86 -17.35
C ARG A 94 -14.72 2.14 -17.01
N ALA A 95 -13.59 2.81 -17.19
CA ALA A 95 -12.28 2.21 -16.91
C ALA A 95 -12.06 1.98 -15.42
N LEU A 96 -12.44 2.95 -14.57
CA LEU A 96 -12.38 2.81 -13.12
C LEU A 96 -13.24 1.64 -12.62
N ALA A 97 -14.47 1.53 -13.14
CA ALA A 97 -15.37 0.42 -12.84
C ALA A 97 -14.74 -0.94 -13.19
N ALA A 98 -14.16 -1.07 -14.38
CA ALA A 98 -13.48 -2.29 -14.81
C ALA A 98 -12.25 -2.62 -13.94
N SER A 99 -11.41 -1.62 -13.65
CA SER A 99 -10.17 -1.82 -12.88
C SER A 99 -10.41 -2.17 -11.40
N LEU A 100 -11.50 -1.67 -10.80
CA LEU A 100 -11.82 -1.88 -9.39
C LEU A 100 -12.91 -2.94 -9.17
N ALA A 101 -13.41 -3.56 -10.25
CA ALA A 101 -14.56 -4.45 -10.26
C ALA A 101 -15.82 -3.85 -9.58
N LEU A 102 -16.04 -2.54 -9.78
CA LEU A 102 -17.19 -1.79 -9.28
C LEU A 102 -18.23 -1.59 -10.38
N SER A 103 -19.50 -1.35 -10.02
CA SER A 103 -20.48 -0.87 -11.00
C SER A 103 -20.20 0.59 -11.38
N LYS A 104 -20.59 0.98 -12.60
CA LYS A 104 -20.47 2.38 -13.07
C LYS A 104 -21.18 3.35 -12.12
N SER A 105 -22.36 2.99 -11.61
CA SER A 105 -23.12 3.78 -10.64
C SER A 105 -22.38 3.93 -9.31
N GLU A 106 -21.72 2.88 -8.81
CA GLU A 106 -20.93 2.98 -7.57
C GLU A 106 -19.75 3.93 -7.73
N VAL A 107 -19.05 3.87 -8.88
CA VAL A 107 -17.95 4.78 -9.20
C VAL A 107 -18.43 6.22 -9.32
N SER A 108 -19.47 6.49 -10.12
CA SER A 108 -20.03 7.84 -10.25
C SER A 108 -20.48 8.41 -8.91
N ASN A 109 -21.21 7.62 -8.11
CA ASN A 109 -21.68 8.07 -6.80
C ASN A 109 -20.52 8.29 -5.82
N SER A 110 -19.45 7.50 -5.90
CA SER A 110 -18.25 7.67 -5.09
C SER A 110 -17.49 8.94 -5.46
N LEU A 111 -17.24 9.18 -6.75
CA LEU A 111 -16.58 10.40 -7.23
C LEU A 111 -17.35 11.65 -6.83
N ASN A 112 -18.68 11.62 -6.91
CA ASN A 112 -19.53 12.73 -6.48
C ASN A 112 -19.40 12.97 -4.97
N ARG A 113 -19.57 11.92 -4.13
CA ARG A 113 -19.37 12.06 -2.67
C ARG A 113 -17.99 12.61 -2.31
N CYS A 114 -16.93 12.12 -2.97
CA CYS A 114 -15.57 12.58 -2.73
C CYS A 114 -15.36 14.05 -3.16
N ARG A 115 -16.05 14.52 -4.19
CA ARG A 115 -16.05 15.93 -4.60
C ARG A 115 -16.82 16.79 -3.59
N ASP A 116 -17.98 16.31 -3.12
CA ASP A 116 -18.83 17.03 -2.16
C ASP A 116 -18.11 17.27 -0.81
N ILE A 117 -17.32 16.28 -0.36
CA ILE A 117 -16.50 16.41 0.86
C ILE A 117 -15.11 17.03 0.62
N GLY A 118 -14.83 17.47 -0.60
CA GLY A 118 -13.59 18.19 -0.95
C GLY A 118 -12.33 17.32 -1.09
N LEU A 119 -12.43 16.00 -1.09
CA LEU A 119 -11.27 15.10 -1.30
C LEU A 119 -10.85 14.97 -2.77
N ILE A 120 -11.74 15.28 -3.71
CA ILE A 120 -11.43 15.36 -5.14
C ILE A 120 -11.70 16.77 -5.64
N HIS A 121 -10.79 17.27 -6.48
CA HIS A 121 -11.03 18.44 -7.31
C HIS A 121 -10.76 18.09 -8.78
N THR A 122 -11.35 18.84 -9.70
CA THR A 122 -11.10 18.67 -11.13
C THR A 122 -9.99 19.61 -11.55
N ASP A 123 -8.97 19.08 -12.23
CA ASP A 123 -7.93 19.89 -12.83
C ASP A 123 -8.49 20.77 -13.94
N ARG A 124 -8.07 22.03 -13.99
CA ARG A 124 -8.58 23.00 -14.97
C ARG A 124 -8.03 22.75 -16.37
N LEU A 125 -6.81 22.23 -16.47
CA LEU A 125 -6.13 22.02 -17.76
C LEU A 125 -6.53 20.69 -18.38
N SER A 126 -6.42 19.60 -17.62
CA SER A 126 -6.70 18.25 -18.11
C SER A 126 -8.16 17.82 -17.93
N GLY A 127 -8.94 18.46 -17.08
CA GLY A 127 -10.30 18.02 -16.74
C GLY A 127 -10.35 16.73 -15.92
N LEU A 128 -9.19 16.20 -15.49
CA LEU A 128 -9.09 14.95 -14.75
C LEU A 128 -9.38 15.14 -13.25
N PRO A 129 -9.93 14.12 -12.56
CA PRO A 129 -10.10 14.16 -11.12
C PRO A 129 -8.75 13.99 -10.40
N ILE A 130 -8.37 14.98 -9.60
CA ILE A 130 -7.18 14.97 -8.75
C ILE A 130 -7.57 14.84 -7.28
N VAL A 131 -6.93 13.91 -6.58
CA VAL A 131 -7.12 13.68 -5.15
C VAL A 131 -6.33 14.70 -4.34
N ARG A 132 -6.95 15.25 -3.28
CA ARG A 132 -6.22 16.00 -2.24
C ARG A 132 -5.47 15.02 -1.35
N ALA A 133 -4.30 14.57 -1.80
CA ALA A 133 -3.49 13.53 -1.18
C ALA A 133 -3.26 13.78 0.33
N GLN A 134 -2.84 14.99 0.70
CA GLN A 134 -2.61 15.33 2.11
C GLN A 134 -3.83 15.08 3.00
N ALA A 135 -5.03 15.53 2.57
CA ALA A 135 -6.25 15.35 3.32
C ALA A 135 -6.66 13.87 3.44
N LEU A 136 -6.46 13.08 2.37
CA LEU A 136 -6.66 11.64 2.42
C LEU A 136 -5.70 10.97 3.42
N LEU A 137 -4.42 11.31 3.36
CA LEU A 137 -3.38 10.73 4.23
C LEU A 137 -3.62 11.07 5.70
N ASP A 138 -4.06 12.31 5.99
CA ASP A 138 -4.44 12.71 7.34
C ASP A 138 -5.67 11.91 7.82
N PHE A 139 -6.68 11.71 6.96
CA PHE A 139 -7.80 10.84 7.27
C PHE A 139 -7.36 9.39 7.52
N VAL A 140 -6.44 8.85 6.71
CA VAL A 140 -5.95 7.49 6.88
C VAL A 140 -5.22 7.37 8.21
N LYS A 141 -4.31 8.28 8.54
CA LYS A 141 -3.54 8.27 9.78
C LYS A 141 -4.41 8.28 11.03
N TYR A 142 -5.43 9.13 11.05
CA TYR A 142 -6.19 9.40 12.28
C TYR A 142 -7.58 8.75 12.33
N GLY A 143 -8.21 8.51 11.19
CA GLY A 143 -9.63 8.15 11.09
C GLY A 143 -9.91 6.71 10.66
N VAL A 144 -9.10 6.13 9.76
CA VAL A 144 -9.47 4.88 9.06
C VAL A 144 -9.76 3.72 10.01
N ARG A 145 -8.99 3.60 11.10
CA ARG A 145 -9.13 2.50 12.07
C ARG A 145 -10.45 2.52 12.83
N TYR A 146 -11.05 3.71 13.00
CA TYR A 146 -12.29 3.90 13.74
C TYR A 146 -13.52 3.85 12.83
N VAL A 147 -13.40 4.39 11.62
CA VAL A 147 -14.51 4.42 10.65
C VAL A 147 -14.66 3.09 9.92
N PHE A 148 -13.55 2.40 9.66
CA PHE A 148 -13.51 1.12 8.96
C PHE A 148 -12.69 0.07 9.74
N PRO A 149 -13.11 -0.29 10.96
CA PRO A 149 -12.37 -1.24 11.79
C PRO A 149 -12.26 -2.60 11.10
N ALA A 150 -11.11 -3.24 11.22
CA ALA A 150 -10.91 -4.65 10.88
C ALA A 150 -10.41 -5.39 12.11
N LYS A 151 -10.86 -6.64 12.26
CA LYS A 151 -10.38 -7.55 13.29
C LYS A 151 -9.82 -8.80 12.61
N PRO A 152 -8.75 -9.39 13.15
CA PRO A 152 -8.26 -10.68 12.69
C PRO A 152 -9.35 -11.76 12.82
N GLY A 153 -9.62 -12.47 11.73
CA GLY A 153 -10.66 -13.48 11.61
C GLY A 153 -10.14 -14.91 11.64
N ALA A 154 -10.82 -15.81 10.94
CA ALA A 154 -10.41 -17.21 10.79
C ALA A 154 -9.11 -17.33 9.98
N ILE A 155 -8.44 -18.48 10.12
CA ILE A 155 -7.27 -18.80 9.30
C ILE A 155 -7.74 -19.23 7.92
N VAL A 156 -7.32 -18.49 6.89
CA VAL A 156 -7.75 -18.70 5.51
C VAL A 156 -6.56 -18.57 4.56
N ARG A 157 -6.78 -19.00 3.32
CA ARG A 157 -5.90 -18.72 2.19
C ARG A 157 -6.18 -17.29 1.69
N GLY A 158 -5.13 -16.56 1.33
CA GLY A 158 -5.28 -15.17 0.92
C GLY A 158 -4.00 -14.47 0.46
N ILE A 159 -4.16 -13.19 0.15
CA ILE A 159 -3.10 -12.28 -0.30
C ILE A 159 -2.54 -11.57 0.95
N PRO A 160 -1.21 -11.58 1.20
CA PRO A 160 -0.62 -10.86 2.33
C PRO A 160 -1.00 -9.37 2.34
N THR A 161 -1.32 -8.83 3.52
CA THR A 161 -1.67 -7.42 3.72
C THR A 161 -1.01 -6.87 4.99
N ALA A 162 -1.19 -5.59 5.31
CA ALA A 162 -0.64 -4.95 6.50
C ALA A 162 0.89 -5.16 6.63
N PHE A 163 1.36 -5.47 7.83
CA PHE A 163 2.77 -5.74 8.13
C PHE A 163 3.33 -7.02 7.47
N ALA A 164 2.48 -7.87 6.87
CA ALA A 164 2.92 -9.02 6.09
C ALA A 164 2.98 -8.78 4.58
N ALA A 165 2.56 -7.59 4.11
CA ALA A 165 2.73 -7.26 2.71
C ALA A 165 4.22 -7.13 2.35
N PRO A 166 4.64 -7.51 1.13
CA PRO A 166 6.02 -7.38 0.68
C PRO A 166 6.61 -5.98 0.85
N ILE A 167 5.81 -4.92 0.70
CA ILE A 167 6.26 -3.54 0.94
C ILE A 167 6.72 -3.28 2.38
N MET A 168 6.24 -4.05 3.35
CA MET A 168 6.61 -3.94 4.77
C MET A 168 7.72 -4.93 5.18
N ALA A 169 8.21 -5.77 4.26
CA ALA A 169 9.23 -6.78 4.56
C ALA A 169 10.52 -6.14 5.10
N GLY A 170 11.04 -6.67 6.22
CA GLY A 170 12.24 -6.16 6.89
C GLY A 170 12.07 -4.81 7.62
N LYS A 171 10.89 -4.18 7.56
CA LYS A 171 10.62 -2.89 8.21
C LYS A 171 10.10 -3.03 9.63
N VAL A 172 9.43 -4.13 9.94
CA VAL A 172 8.93 -4.43 11.29
C VAL A 172 9.13 -5.91 11.61
N LEU A 173 9.47 -6.22 12.86
CA LEU A 173 9.54 -7.59 13.35
C LEU A 173 8.13 -8.17 13.45
N THR A 174 7.86 -9.26 12.74
CA THR A 174 6.59 -9.98 12.88
C THR A 174 6.67 -10.88 14.10
N GLY A 175 5.95 -10.54 15.17
CA GLY A 175 5.98 -11.27 16.44
C GLY A 175 5.08 -12.51 16.51
N GLY A 176 4.49 -12.97 15.40
CA GLY A 176 3.52 -14.07 15.40
C GLY A 176 3.61 -14.99 14.19
N ASP A 177 3.20 -16.25 14.39
CA ASP A 177 3.27 -17.30 13.35
C ASP A 177 2.27 -17.10 12.21
N LEU A 178 1.20 -16.32 12.43
CA LEU A 178 0.13 -16.10 11.47
C LEU A 178 0.21 -14.69 10.88
N ILE A 179 0.38 -14.62 9.56
CA ILE A 179 0.39 -13.36 8.82
C ILE A 179 -1.03 -12.88 8.49
N PRO A 180 -1.32 -11.57 8.52
CA PRO A 180 -2.57 -11.02 8.02
C PRO A 180 -2.70 -11.21 6.50
N VAL A 181 -3.86 -11.69 6.05
CA VAL A 181 -4.17 -11.88 4.63
C VAL A 181 -5.56 -11.37 4.29
N TRP A 182 -5.72 -10.80 3.09
CA TRP A 182 -7.04 -10.64 2.48
C TRP A 182 -7.52 -12.00 1.97
N PRO A 183 -8.70 -12.49 2.40
CA PRO A 183 -9.24 -13.77 1.92
C PRO A 183 -9.37 -13.79 0.40
N ASP A 184 -8.72 -14.74 -0.25
CA ASP A 184 -8.76 -14.93 -1.70
C ASP A 184 -8.44 -16.38 -2.03
N ALA A 185 -9.26 -17.02 -2.87
CA ALA A 185 -9.10 -18.44 -3.22
C ALA A 185 -7.78 -18.74 -3.95
N TYR A 186 -7.19 -17.74 -4.62
CA TYR A 186 -5.97 -17.86 -5.41
C TYR A 186 -4.72 -17.34 -4.69
N GLY A 187 -4.84 -16.80 -3.47
CA GLY A 187 -3.70 -16.26 -2.73
C GLY A 187 -2.71 -17.35 -2.31
N LYS A 188 -1.40 -17.16 -2.43
CA LYS A 188 -0.40 -18.21 -2.13
C LYS A 188 -0.20 -18.47 -0.64
N ASN A 189 -0.64 -17.57 0.23
CA ASN A 189 -0.33 -17.61 1.65
C ASN A 189 -1.54 -18.05 2.49
N LYS A 190 -1.25 -18.71 3.61
CA LYS A 190 -2.24 -19.02 4.65
C LYS A 190 -1.97 -18.11 5.84
N GLY A 191 -3.03 -17.49 6.36
CA GLY A 191 -2.88 -16.47 7.39
C GLY A 191 -4.21 -16.08 8.01
N GLN A 192 -4.18 -15.09 8.88
CA GLN A 192 -5.37 -14.61 9.56
C GLN A 192 -6.16 -13.65 8.66
N ALA A 193 -7.45 -13.94 8.47
CA ALA A 193 -8.32 -13.16 7.60
C ALA A 193 -8.47 -11.72 8.09
N ILE A 194 -8.14 -10.75 7.24
CA ILE A 194 -8.45 -9.33 7.43
C ILE A 194 -9.53 -8.95 6.42
N ALA A 195 -10.64 -8.42 6.92
CA ALA A 195 -11.70 -7.90 6.06
C ALA A 195 -11.15 -6.71 5.24
N PRO A 196 -11.10 -6.80 3.90
CA PRO A 196 -10.61 -5.71 3.07
C PRO A 196 -11.52 -4.49 3.24
N LEU A 197 -10.99 -3.29 2.97
CA LEU A 197 -11.78 -2.06 3.00
C LEU A 197 -13.05 -2.18 2.14
N TYR A 198 -12.93 -2.80 0.97
CA TYR A 198 -14.07 -3.12 0.13
C TYR A 198 -13.94 -4.53 -0.45
N LYS A 199 -15.08 -5.19 -0.67
CA LYS A 199 -15.13 -6.60 -1.12
C LYS A 199 -14.36 -6.89 -2.43
N THR A 200 -14.13 -5.87 -3.26
CA THR A 200 -13.44 -6.01 -4.55
C THR A 200 -11.93 -5.83 -4.46
N VAL A 201 -11.40 -5.39 -3.32
CA VAL A 201 -9.96 -5.12 -3.14
C VAL A 201 -9.09 -6.32 -3.56
N PRO A 202 -9.33 -7.58 -3.14
CA PRO A 202 -8.46 -8.68 -3.51
C PRO A 202 -8.37 -8.92 -5.03
N GLY A 203 -9.43 -8.60 -5.78
CA GLY A 203 -9.41 -8.66 -7.25
C GLY A 203 -8.76 -7.43 -7.88
N ALA A 204 -9.03 -6.23 -7.34
CA ALA A 204 -8.52 -4.97 -7.88
C ALA A 204 -6.99 -4.84 -7.75
N VAL A 205 -6.42 -5.29 -6.63
CA VAL A 205 -4.98 -5.18 -6.35
C VAL A 205 -4.12 -6.08 -7.25
N LYS A 206 -4.70 -7.16 -7.80
CA LYS A 206 -4.01 -8.05 -8.76
C LYS A 206 -3.67 -7.33 -10.08
N LYS A 207 -4.40 -6.26 -10.40
CA LYS A 207 -4.26 -5.47 -11.64
C LYS A 207 -3.42 -4.21 -11.45
N ASP A 208 -3.05 -3.88 -10.22
CA ASP A 208 -2.43 -2.60 -9.89
C ASP A 208 -1.52 -2.72 -8.65
N GLU A 209 -0.22 -2.80 -8.91
CA GLU A 209 0.84 -2.92 -7.90
C GLU A 209 0.86 -1.75 -6.90
N LEU A 210 0.67 -0.50 -7.36
CA LEU A 210 0.67 0.64 -6.45
C LEU A 210 -0.58 0.63 -5.58
N LEU A 211 -1.74 0.24 -6.15
CA LEU A 211 -2.96 0.08 -5.38
C LEU A 211 -2.81 -1.01 -4.31
N TYR A 212 -2.16 -2.12 -4.64
CA TYR A 212 -1.82 -3.17 -3.68
C TYR A 212 -1.04 -2.59 -2.50
N HIS A 213 0.09 -1.92 -2.79
CA HIS A 213 0.97 -1.32 -1.81
C HIS A 213 0.24 -0.33 -0.90
N PHE A 214 -0.54 0.59 -1.49
CA PHE A 214 -1.26 1.59 -0.70
C PHE A 214 -2.31 0.97 0.21
N LEU A 215 -3.10 0.03 -0.29
CA LEU A 215 -4.15 -0.59 0.52
C LEU A 215 -3.57 -1.50 1.61
N ALA A 216 -2.43 -2.15 1.35
CA ALA A 216 -1.72 -2.91 2.36
C ALA A 216 -1.18 -2.01 3.48
N LEU A 217 -0.59 -0.85 3.15
CA LEU A 217 -0.13 0.12 4.14
C LEU A 217 -1.30 0.72 4.94
N VAL A 218 -2.44 0.96 4.30
CA VAL A 218 -3.67 1.39 4.99
C VAL A 218 -4.12 0.32 5.99
N ASP A 219 -4.06 -0.96 5.62
CA ASP A 219 -4.36 -2.04 6.56
C ASP A 219 -3.36 -2.11 7.73
N ALA A 220 -2.07 -1.85 7.49
CA ALA A 220 -1.09 -1.75 8.56
C ALA A 220 -1.44 -0.66 9.59
N ILE A 221 -2.03 0.45 9.14
CA ILE A 221 -2.57 1.51 10.02
C ILE A 221 -3.88 1.09 10.69
N ARG A 222 -4.73 0.31 10.02
CA ARG A 222 -6.03 -0.15 10.57
C ARG A 222 -5.84 -1.13 11.73
N ILE A 223 -4.95 -2.11 11.57
CA ILE A 223 -4.82 -3.26 12.50
C ILE A 223 -3.50 -3.29 13.27
N GLY A 224 -2.48 -2.55 12.84
CA GLY A 224 -1.16 -2.58 13.44
C GLY A 224 -1.07 -1.86 14.79
N GLY A 225 0.03 -2.11 15.49
CA GLY A 225 0.41 -1.37 16.69
C GLY A 225 1.03 0.00 16.37
N PRO A 226 1.50 0.72 17.40
CA PRO A 226 2.09 2.06 17.23
C PRO A 226 3.31 2.08 16.28
N ARG A 227 4.13 1.02 16.29
CA ARG A 227 5.34 0.92 15.46
C ARG A 227 4.97 0.70 14.00
N GLU A 228 4.13 -0.29 13.72
CA GLU A 228 3.65 -0.61 12.37
C GLU A 228 2.92 0.59 11.76
N THR A 229 2.06 1.24 12.55
CA THR A 229 1.29 2.41 12.11
C THR A 229 2.20 3.57 11.76
N LYS A 230 3.24 3.84 12.57
CA LYS A 230 4.21 4.91 12.31
C LYS A 230 4.98 4.67 11.01
N VAL A 231 5.48 3.46 10.81
CA VAL A 231 6.20 3.08 9.59
C VAL A 231 5.28 3.17 8.37
N ALA A 232 4.07 2.62 8.44
CA ALA A 232 3.14 2.62 7.32
C ALA A 232 2.66 4.03 6.93
N ASP A 233 2.42 4.93 7.89
CA ASP A 233 2.09 6.35 7.61
C ASP A 233 3.25 7.07 6.93
N ALA A 234 4.48 6.87 7.40
CA ALA A 234 5.67 7.45 6.78
C ALA A 234 5.84 6.97 5.33
N MET A 235 5.67 5.66 5.10
CA MET A 235 5.75 5.07 3.76
C MET A 235 4.65 5.60 2.82
N LEU A 236 3.39 5.65 3.26
CA LEU A 236 2.31 6.19 2.43
C LEU A 236 2.59 7.63 2.00
N ARG A 237 3.10 8.46 2.92
CA ARG A 237 3.43 9.86 2.64
C ARG A 237 4.60 9.98 1.67
N GLU A 238 5.67 9.22 1.86
CA GLU A 238 6.83 9.24 0.96
C GLU A 238 6.48 8.80 -0.46
N TRP A 239 5.57 7.84 -0.62
CA TRP A 239 5.16 7.39 -1.94
C TRP A 239 4.25 8.39 -2.66
N ILE A 240 3.33 9.03 -1.94
CA ILE A 240 2.23 9.79 -2.53
C ILE A 240 2.53 11.29 -2.65
N LEU A 241 3.32 11.85 -1.72
CA LEU A 241 3.75 13.25 -1.74
C LEU A 241 5.06 13.41 -2.53
#